data_AF-A0A9K3KGP9-F1
#
_entry.id   AF-A0A9K3KGP9-F1
#
_cell.length_a   1.000
_cell.length_b   1.000
_cell.length_c   1.000
_cell.angle_alpha   90.00
_cell.angle_beta   90.00
_cell.angle_gamma   90.00
#
_symmetry.space_group_name_H-M   'P 1'
#
loop_
_entity.id
_entity.type
_entity.pdbx_description
1 polymer ?
#
loop_
_entity_poly.entity_id
_entity_poly.type
_entity_poly.pdbx_seq_one_letter_code
_entity_poly.pdbx_strand_id
1 'polypeptide(L)'
;MSTDQTTGVVIDTANQRAPLTATPDQLMQMLKTIEKDILPKTEIEVANGNKVFGAGILDKDFQCIFADTNTETTCPIFHGEVKTIFAWSQQTPAKDRGPIAQSSIFLSTHEPCCIPHDIATMHELWGVNSYRKQTKYMSTGCIMDMIAALPEGDTKKELLDLQNKLLEDYDKLANKYHSEKAANENNSLVLG
;
A
#
# COMPACT_ATOMS: atom_id res chain seq x y z
N MET A 1 -13.03 0.78 -22.58
CA MET A 1 -13.68 -0.06 -21.56
C MET A 1 -13.41 -1.51 -21.92
N SER A 2 -12.34 -2.10 -21.38
CA SER A 2 -12.07 -3.53 -21.56
C SER A 2 -12.82 -4.28 -20.46
N THR A 3 -13.76 -5.14 -20.82
CA THR A 3 -14.52 -5.93 -19.86
C THR A 3 -13.65 -7.08 -19.38
N ASP A 4 -12.92 -6.84 -18.29
CA ASP A 4 -12.21 -7.84 -17.48
C ASP A 4 -13.21 -8.74 -16.73
N GLN A 5 -14.07 -9.40 -17.52
CA GLN A 5 -15.12 -10.29 -17.02
C GLN A 5 -14.67 -11.73 -17.20
N THR A 6 -14.23 -12.32 -16.10
CA THR A 6 -14.15 -13.76 -15.94
C THR A 6 -15.54 -14.37 -16.18
N THR A 7 -15.67 -15.22 -17.20
CA THR A 7 -16.91 -15.93 -17.52
C THR A 7 -17.43 -16.69 -16.29
N GLY A 8 -18.66 -16.42 -15.87
CA GLY A 8 -19.32 -17.11 -14.73
C GLY A 8 -19.21 -16.40 -13.38
N VAL A 9 -18.48 -15.29 -13.27
CA VAL A 9 -18.45 -14.49 -12.03
C VAL A 9 -19.60 -13.50 -12.02
N VAL A 10 -20.58 -13.70 -11.12
CA VAL A 10 -21.66 -12.74 -10.86
C VAL A 10 -21.10 -11.59 -10.02
N ILE A 11 -21.02 -10.41 -10.61
CA ILE A 11 -20.61 -9.20 -9.91
C ILE A 11 -21.86 -8.41 -9.57
N ASP A 12 -22.08 -8.18 -8.28
CA ASP A 12 -23.11 -7.27 -7.80
C ASP A 12 -22.66 -5.82 -8.04
N THR A 13 -22.88 -5.35 -9.26
CA THR A 13 -22.55 -3.98 -9.69
C THR A 13 -23.39 -2.93 -8.97
N ALA A 14 -24.58 -3.29 -8.47
CA ALA A 14 -25.47 -2.37 -7.77
C ALA A 14 -24.92 -1.93 -6.41
N ASN A 15 -24.12 -2.78 -5.76
CA ASN A 15 -23.53 -2.51 -4.45
C ASN A 15 -22.03 -2.17 -4.51
N GLN A 16 -21.46 -1.93 -5.69
CA GLN A 16 -20.05 -1.53 -5.80
C GLN A 16 -19.83 -0.13 -5.20
N ARG A 17 -18.75 0.01 -4.42
CA ARG A 17 -18.28 1.32 -3.97
C ARG A 17 -17.84 2.15 -5.16
N ALA A 18 -18.08 3.46 -5.09
CA ALA A 18 -17.62 4.40 -6.09
C ALA A 18 -16.09 4.39 -6.22
N PRO A 19 -15.55 4.80 -7.40
CA PRO A 19 -14.11 4.98 -7.57
C PRO A 19 -13.54 5.92 -6.52
N LEU A 20 -12.36 5.57 -5.99
CA LEU A 20 -11.64 6.45 -5.09
C LEU A 20 -11.12 7.66 -5.87
N THR A 21 -11.31 8.85 -5.31
CA THR A 21 -10.79 10.11 -5.85
C THR A 21 -10.16 10.91 -4.73
N ALA A 22 -9.20 11.76 -5.06
CA ALA A 22 -8.52 12.63 -4.11
C ALA A 22 -8.26 14.00 -4.73
N THR A 23 -8.35 15.05 -3.93
CA THR A 23 -7.93 16.40 -4.32
C THR A 23 -6.40 16.48 -4.34
N PRO A 24 -5.81 17.51 -4.99
CA PRO A 24 -4.36 17.69 -4.97
C PRO A 24 -3.78 17.80 -3.55
N ASP A 25 -4.47 18.48 -2.64
CA ASP A 25 -4.04 18.59 -1.24
C ASP A 25 -4.06 17.24 -0.52
N GLN A 26 -5.07 16.40 -0.80
CA GLN A 26 -5.16 15.06 -0.26
C GLN A 26 -4.05 14.14 -0.79
N LEU A 27 -3.74 14.24 -2.09
CA LEU A 27 -2.61 13.54 -2.71
C LEU A 27 -1.28 13.97 -2.07
N MET A 28 -1.09 15.27 -1.89
CA MET A 28 0.10 15.83 -1.23
C MET A 28 0.23 15.32 0.22
N GLN A 29 -0.88 15.27 0.95
CA GLN A 29 -0.89 14.75 2.31
C GLN A 29 -0.53 13.26 2.36
N MET A 30 -1.04 12.44 1.44
CA MET A 30 -0.67 11.02 1.35
C MET A 30 0.83 10.84 1.03
N LEU A 31 1.38 11.60 0.09
CA LEU A 31 2.82 11.56 -0.21
C LEU A 31 3.67 11.99 1.01
N LYS A 32 3.23 13.02 1.74
CA LYS A 32 3.90 13.43 2.99
C LYS A 32 3.84 12.36 4.07
N THR A 33 2.72 11.64 4.19
CA THR A 33 2.61 10.50 5.12
C THR A 33 3.60 9.39 4.73
N ILE A 34 3.76 9.10 3.44
CA ILE A 34 4.78 8.16 2.96
C ILE A 34 6.18 8.65 3.35
N GLU A 35 6.51 9.91 3.05
CA GLU A 35 7.83 10.49 3.29
C GLU A 35 8.20 10.55 4.79
N LYS A 36 7.26 10.96 5.64
CA LYS A 36 7.57 11.37 7.02
C LYS A 36 7.24 10.31 8.06
N ASP A 37 6.23 9.49 7.79
CA ASP A 37 5.71 8.53 8.77
C ASP A 37 6.07 7.08 8.41
N ILE A 38 6.02 6.72 7.13
CA ILE A 38 6.26 5.35 6.66
C ILE A 38 7.73 5.11 6.34
N LEU A 39 8.32 5.94 5.46
CA LEU A 39 9.68 5.75 4.94
C LEU A 39 10.73 5.59 6.05
N PRO A 40 10.78 6.41 7.12
CA PRO A 40 11.79 6.25 8.17
C PRO A 40 11.70 4.91 8.91
N LYS A 41 10.48 4.36 9.05
CA LYS A 41 10.29 3.02 9.63
C LYS A 41 10.77 1.96 8.67
N THR A 42 10.47 2.11 7.39
CA THR A 42 10.94 1.20 6.33
C THR A 42 12.47 1.17 6.25
N GLU A 43 13.15 2.31 6.37
CA GLU A 43 14.63 2.38 6.40
C GLU A 43 15.23 1.53 7.52
N ILE A 44 14.65 1.62 8.72
CA ILE A 44 15.06 0.84 9.90
C ILE A 44 14.82 -0.65 9.65
N GLU A 45 13.63 -1.03 9.21
CA GLU A 45 13.31 -2.46 9.06
C GLU A 45 14.01 -3.12 7.87
N VAL A 46 14.34 -2.36 6.82
CA VAL A 46 15.22 -2.85 5.74
C VAL A 46 16.61 -3.16 6.27
N ALA A 47 17.17 -2.33 7.15
CA ALA A 47 18.44 -2.65 7.81
C ALA A 47 18.33 -3.92 8.69
N ASN A 48 17.15 -4.18 9.25
CA ASN A 48 16.85 -5.40 10.00
C ASN A 48 16.52 -6.61 9.11
N GLY A 49 16.62 -6.49 7.78
CA GLY A 49 16.43 -7.60 6.85
C GLY A 49 15.00 -7.80 6.36
N ASN A 50 14.11 -6.85 6.60
CA ASN A 50 12.72 -6.87 6.11
C ASN A 50 12.59 -6.17 4.74
N LYS A 51 11.49 -6.42 4.03
CA LYS A 51 11.22 -5.82 2.71
C LYS A 51 10.83 -4.34 2.80
N VAL A 52 10.97 -3.65 1.68
CA VAL A 52 10.71 -2.21 1.50
C VAL A 52 9.23 -1.79 1.48
N PHE A 53 8.33 -2.56 2.11
CA PHE A 53 6.88 -2.34 2.01
C PHE A 53 6.31 -1.81 3.31
N GLY A 54 5.57 -0.69 3.25
CA GLY A 54 4.93 -0.10 4.40
C GLY A 54 3.52 0.41 4.13
N ALA A 55 2.84 0.80 5.20
CA ALA A 55 1.48 1.31 5.13
C ALA A 55 1.17 2.31 6.26
N GLY A 56 0.11 3.09 6.04
CA GLY A 56 -0.43 4.07 6.97
C GLY A 56 -1.94 4.01 7.05
N ILE A 57 -2.47 4.37 8.22
CA ILE A 57 -3.89 4.56 8.51
C ILE A 57 -4.07 6.06 8.70
N LEU A 58 -4.84 6.68 7.82
CA LEU A 58 -5.15 8.10 7.86
C LEU A 58 -6.59 8.29 8.38
N ASP A 59 -6.87 9.41 9.04
CA ASP A 59 -8.23 9.80 9.37
C ASP A 59 -8.99 10.36 8.15
N LYS A 60 -10.25 10.72 8.35
CA LYS A 60 -11.12 11.32 7.32
C LYS A 60 -10.59 12.65 6.76
N ASP A 61 -9.68 13.30 7.47
CA ASP A 61 -9.04 14.58 7.13
C ASP A 61 -7.61 14.35 6.62
N PHE A 62 -7.28 13.10 6.24
CA PHE A 62 -6.00 12.65 5.68
C PHE A 62 -4.80 12.79 6.64
N GLN A 63 -5.02 13.00 7.94
CA GLN A 63 -3.93 13.01 8.91
C GLN A 63 -3.50 11.59 9.25
N CYS A 64 -2.19 11.33 9.32
CA CYS A 64 -1.69 10.02 9.71
C CYS A 64 -2.03 9.73 11.17
N ILE A 65 -2.85 8.71 11.40
CA ILE A 65 -3.15 8.18 12.75
C ILE A 65 -2.07 7.17 13.15
N PHE A 66 -1.63 6.34 12.20
CA PHE A 66 -0.70 5.26 12.45
C PHE A 66 0.06 4.89 11.19
N ALA A 67 1.34 4.55 11.32
CA ALA A 67 2.17 4.06 10.22
C ALA A 67 3.08 2.94 10.73
N ASP A 68 3.26 1.92 9.89
CA ASP A 68 4.17 0.81 10.15
C ASP A 68 4.72 0.25 8.83
N THR A 69 5.63 -0.71 8.95
CA THR A 69 6.30 -1.33 7.81
C THR A 69 6.36 -2.85 7.96
N ASN A 70 6.79 -3.53 6.91
CA ASN A 70 7.01 -4.97 6.88
C ASN A 70 8.00 -5.39 7.98
N THR A 71 7.64 -6.43 8.72
CA THR A 71 8.50 -7.09 9.72
C THR A 71 8.44 -8.61 9.53
N GLU A 72 8.55 -9.08 8.29
CA GLU A 72 8.35 -10.48 7.92
C GLU A 72 9.31 -11.46 8.62
N THR A 73 10.52 -11.00 8.96
CA THR A 73 11.51 -11.76 9.75
C THR A 73 10.99 -12.15 11.14
N THR A 74 10.05 -11.39 11.69
CA THR A 74 9.39 -11.70 12.97
C THR A 74 8.19 -12.63 12.80
N CYS A 75 7.47 -12.51 11.69
CA CYS A 75 6.36 -13.38 11.34
C CYS A 75 6.13 -13.30 9.82
N PRO A 76 6.14 -14.42 9.08
CA PRO A 76 6.08 -14.40 7.62
C PRO A 76 4.88 -13.66 7.02
N ILE A 77 3.77 -13.54 7.75
CA ILE A 77 2.57 -12.83 7.30
C ILE A 77 2.61 -11.32 7.58
N PHE A 78 3.61 -10.81 8.30
CA PHE A 78 3.76 -9.39 8.64
C PHE A 78 4.34 -8.59 7.48
N HIS A 79 3.62 -8.61 6.36
CA HIS A 79 3.75 -7.64 5.29
C HIS A 79 3.37 -6.24 5.80
N GLY A 80 3.76 -5.20 5.06
CA GLY A 80 3.55 -3.81 5.49
C GLY A 80 2.09 -3.52 5.84
N GLU A 81 1.15 -4.04 5.06
CA GLU A 81 -0.28 -3.84 5.26
C GLU A 81 -0.80 -4.56 6.51
N VAL A 82 -0.50 -5.86 6.61
CA VAL A 82 -0.95 -6.72 7.71
C VAL A 82 -0.34 -6.27 9.03
N LYS A 83 0.96 -5.96 9.02
CA LYS A 83 1.68 -5.48 10.21
C LYS A 83 1.11 -4.17 10.71
N THR A 84 0.82 -3.22 9.80
CA THR A 84 0.21 -1.93 10.15
C THR A 84 -1.15 -2.12 10.82
N ILE A 85 -2.04 -2.94 10.24
CA ILE A 85 -3.35 -3.23 10.82
C ILE A 85 -3.22 -3.90 12.20
N PHE A 86 -2.35 -4.91 12.30
CA PHE A 86 -2.10 -5.62 13.55
C PHE A 86 -1.61 -4.67 14.64
N ALA A 87 -0.52 -3.93 14.38
CA ALA A 87 0.10 -3.05 15.37
C ALA A 87 -0.81 -1.89 15.80
N TRP A 88 -1.59 -1.34 14.87
CA TRP A 88 -2.64 -0.36 15.18
C TRP A 88 -3.72 -0.96 16.08
N SER A 89 -4.18 -2.18 15.79
CA SER A 89 -5.22 -2.84 16.57
C SER A 89 -4.79 -3.09 18.02
N GLN A 90 -3.49 -3.37 18.25
CA GLN A 90 -2.95 -3.57 19.59
C GLN A 90 -2.96 -2.28 20.45
N GLN A 91 -2.94 -1.12 19.81
CA GLN A 91 -2.93 0.19 20.47
C GLN A 91 -4.31 0.86 20.50
N THR A 92 -5.28 0.33 19.75
CA THR A 92 -6.64 0.87 19.67
C THR A 92 -7.61 0.01 20.49
N PRO A 93 -8.37 0.60 21.43
CA PRO A 93 -9.36 -0.15 22.20
C PRO A 93 -10.37 -0.87 21.31
N ALA A 94 -10.73 -2.11 21.65
CA ALA A 94 -11.57 -2.96 20.80
C ALA A 94 -12.90 -2.31 20.38
N LYS A 95 -13.52 -1.53 21.28
CA LYS A 95 -14.77 -0.80 21.03
C LYS A 95 -14.64 0.30 19.97
N ASP A 96 -13.44 0.86 19.78
CA ASP A 96 -13.19 2.02 18.92
C ASP A 96 -12.67 1.58 17.53
N ARG A 97 -12.16 0.35 17.39
CA ARG A 97 -11.59 -0.17 16.14
C ARG A 97 -12.57 -0.11 14.96
N GLY A 98 -13.81 -0.56 15.17
CA GLY A 98 -14.83 -0.58 14.11
C GLY A 98 -15.16 0.82 13.57
N PRO A 99 -15.58 1.76 14.44
CA PRO A 99 -15.86 3.14 14.04
C PRO A 99 -14.66 3.84 13.38
N ILE A 100 -13.45 3.68 13.92
CA ILE A 100 -12.25 4.29 13.32
C ILE A 100 -11.97 3.68 11.95
N ALA A 101 -11.91 2.35 11.83
CA ALA A 101 -11.62 1.68 10.56
C ALA A 101 -12.64 2.01 9.45
N GLN A 102 -13.91 2.25 9.79
CA GLN A 102 -14.93 2.64 8.82
C GLN A 102 -14.76 4.07 8.28
N SER A 103 -14.08 4.94 9.03
CA SER A 103 -13.84 6.35 8.65
C SER A 103 -12.40 6.61 8.21
N SER A 104 -11.48 5.66 8.41
CA SER A 104 -10.10 5.74 8.00
C SER A 104 -9.89 5.52 6.50
N ILE A 105 -8.76 6.04 6.02
CA ILE A 105 -8.18 5.74 4.71
C ILE A 105 -6.96 4.85 4.94
N PHE A 106 -6.89 3.73 4.23
CA PHE A 106 -5.72 2.85 4.28
C PHE A 106 -4.79 3.16 3.11
N LEU A 107 -3.56 3.55 3.41
CA LEU A 107 -2.52 3.95 2.46
C LEU A 107 -1.42 2.89 2.45
N SER A 108 -1.12 2.29 1.31
CA SER A 108 0.00 1.35 1.14
C SER A 108 1.01 1.93 0.16
N THR A 109 2.30 1.66 0.38
CA THR A 109 3.40 2.12 -0.51
C THR A 109 3.53 1.27 -1.77
N HIS A 110 2.79 0.18 -1.85
CA HIS A 110 2.70 -0.71 -3.01
C HIS A 110 1.26 -1.16 -3.19
N GLU A 111 0.92 -1.67 -4.37
CA GLU A 111 -0.36 -2.34 -4.54
C GLU A 111 -0.42 -3.54 -3.58
N PRO A 112 -1.46 -3.61 -2.72
CA PRO A 112 -1.50 -4.60 -1.66
C PRO A 112 -1.43 -6.01 -2.25
N CYS A 113 -0.37 -6.73 -1.90
CA CYS A 113 -0.13 -8.11 -2.29
C CYS A 113 -0.26 -8.42 -3.80
N CYS A 114 0.33 -7.59 -4.68
CA CYS A 114 0.60 -8.02 -6.06
C CYS A 114 1.86 -8.88 -6.10
N ILE A 115 1.79 -10.06 -5.49
CA ILE A 115 2.76 -11.11 -5.78
C ILE A 115 2.47 -11.57 -7.21
N PRO A 116 3.37 -11.37 -8.20
CA PRO A 116 3.03 -11.67 -9.59
C PRO A 116 2.65 -13.14 -9.82
N HIS A 117 3.18 -14.05 -9.00
CA HIS A 117 2.80 -15.46 -9.04
C HIS A 117 1.40 -15.73 -8.47
N ASP A 118 0.90 -14.92 -7.54
CA ASP A 118 -0.46 -15.08 -7.01
C ASP A 118 -1.48 -14.72 -8.08
N ILE A 119 -1.32 -13.60 -8.80
CA ILE A 119 -2.21 -13.27 -9.91
C ILE A 119 -2.14 -14.33 -11.02
N ALA A 120 -0.95 -14.85 -11.34
CA ALA A 120 -0.83 -15.95 -12.30
C ALA A 120 -1.58 -17.21 -11.81
N THR A 121 -1.44 -17.56 -10.54
CA THR A 121 -2.16 -18.68 -9.91
C THR A 121 -3.67 -18.44 -9.94
N MET A 122 -4.11 -17.21 -9.62
CA MET A 122 -5.52 -16.85 -9.63
C MET A 122 -6.11 -16.85 -11.04
N HIS A 123 -5.31 -16.48 -12.05
CA HIS A 123 -5.66 -16.57 -13.45
C HIS A 123 -5.80 -18.03 -13.90
N GLU A 124 -4.85 -18.90 -13.56
CA GLU A 124 -4.90 -20.32 -13.94
C GLU A 124 -6.07 -21.07 -13.27
N LEU A 125 -6.32 -20.81 -11.98
CA LEU A 125 -7.36 -21.52 -11.22
C LEU A 125 -8.76 -20.94 -11.46
N TRP A 126 -8.87 -19.63 -11.63
CA TRP A 126 -10.16 -18.92 -11.64
C TRP A 126 -10.33 -17.91 -12.78
N GLY A 127 -9.39 -17.77 -13.71
CA GLY A 127 -9.50 -16.83 -14.84
C GLY A 127 -9.52 -15.36 -14.43
N VAL A 128 -8.92 -15.02 -13.30
CA VAL A 128 -8.81 -13.65 -12.79
C VAL A 128 -7.53 -13.02 -13.31
N ASN A 129 -7.64 -12.04 -14.22
CA ASN A 129 -6.46 -11.38 -14.82
C ASN A 129 -5.84 -10.30 -13.92
N SER A 130 -6.65 -9.72 -13.02
CA SER A 130 -6.24 -8.62 -12.15
C SER A 130 -7.10 -8.55 -10.89
N TYR A 131 -6.60 -7.89 -9.85
CA TYR A 131 -7.42 -7.57 -8.68
C TYR A 131 -8.47 -6.50 -9.03
N ARG A 132 -9.70 -6.68 -8.54
CA ARG A 132 -10.76 -5.69 -8.74
C ARG A 132 -10.50 -4.45 -7.88
N LYS A 133 -10.44 -3.29 -8.52
CA LYS A 133 -10.30 -1.99 -7.84
C LYS A 133 -11.56 -1.56 -7.08
N GLN A 134 -12.74 -2.10 -7.40
CA GLN A 134 -14.02 -1.73 -6.78
C GLN A 134 -14.83 -2.99 -6.45
N THR A 135 -15.30 -3.07 -5.21
CA THR A 135 -16.16 -4.12 -4.68
C THR A 135 -17.19 -3.50 -3.73
N LYS A 136 -18.09 -4.33 -3.18
CA LYS A 136 -18.98 -3.93 -2.08
C LYS A 136 -18.23 -3.49 -0.82
N TYR A 137 -17.03 -4.02 -0.61
CA TYR A 137 -16.30 -3.85 0.65
C TYR A 137 -15.20 -2.79 0.56
N MET A 138 -14.57 -2.64 -0.59
CA MET A 138 -13.44 -1.73 -0.80
C MET A 138 -13.48 -1.08 -2.18
N SER A 139 -12.87 0.10 -2.25
CA SER A 139 -12.46 0.76 -3.48
C SER A 139 -10.98 1.11 -3.31
N THR A 140 -10.17 0.96 -4.35
CA THR A 140 -8.74 1.23 -4.34
C THR A 140 -8.37 2.19 -5.47
N GLY A 141 -7.30 2.95 -5.29
CA GLY A 141 -6.80 3.90 -6.27
C GLY A 141 -5.29 4.04 -6.20
N CYS A 142 -4.67 4.35 -7.33
CA CYS A 142 -3.23 4.59 -7.42
C CYS A 142 -2.97 6.10 -7.36
N ILE A 143 -2.14 6.53 -6.40
CA ILE A 143 -1.76 7.94 -6.25
C ILE A 143 -1.11 8.47 -7.52
N MET A 144 -0.22 7.69 -8.14
CA MET A 144 0.49 8.10 -9.36
C MET A 144 -0.47 8.32 -10.53
N ASP A 145 -1.46 7.44 -10.71
CA ASP A 145 -2.50 7.60 -11.73
C ASP A 145 -3.33 8.88 -11.49
N MET A 146 -3.66 9.15 -10.22
CA MET A 146 -4.42 10.35 -9.85
C MET A 146 -3.62 11.63 -10.10
N ILE A 147 -2.32 11.65 -9.78
CA ILE A 147 -1.43 12.78 -10.07
C ILE A 147 -1.31 12.99 -11.59
N ALA A 148 -1.11 11.92 -12.36
CA ALA A 148 -0.98 11.98 -13.81
C ALA A 148 -2.24 12.58 -14.48
N ALA A 149 -3.42 12.29 -13.93
CA ALA A 149 -4.71 12.78 -14.42
C ALA A 149 -5.02 14.25 -14.07
N LEU A 150 -4.23 14.90 -13.21
CA LEU A 150 -4.40 16.32 -12.89
C LEU A 150 -4.10 17.22 -14.10
N PRO A 151 -4.75 18.40 -14.21
CA PRO A 151 -4.39 19.40 -15.21
C PRO A 151 -2.95 19.89 -14.98
N GLU A 152 -2.30 20.31 -16.06
CA GLU A 152 -0.96 20.91 -15.99
C GLU A 152 -0.99 22.20 -15.15
N GLY A 153 0.02 22.35 -14.28
CA GLY A 153 0.15 23.49 -13.38
C GLY A 153 1.14 23.22 -12.25
N ASP A 154 1.40 24.25 -11.44
CA ASP A 154 2.41 24.19 -10.37
C ASP A 154 2.09 23.09 -9.35
N THR A 155 0.81 22.90 -8.99
CA THR A 155 0.40 21.85 -8.06
C THR A 155 0.72 20.44 -8.56
N LYS A 156 0.49 20.16 -9.85
CA LYS A 156 0.84 18.86 -10.44
C LYS A 156 2.35 18.67 -10.43
N LYS A 157 3.10 19.71 -10.74
CA LYS A 157 4.56 19.69 -10.72
C LYS A 157 5.11 19.38 -9.33
N GLU A 158 4.61 20.05 -8.29
CA GLU A 158 5.02 19.78 -6.90
C GLU A 158 4.73 18.34 -6.47
N LEU A 159 3.58 17.80 -6.85
CA LEU A 159 3.22 16.41 -6.58
C LEU A 159 4.15 15.43 -7.31
N LEU A 160 4.47 15.70 -8.58
CA LEU A 160 5.39 14.88 -9.36
C LEU A 160 6.81 14.94 -8.81
N ASP A 161 7.28 16.10 -8.37
CA ASP A 161 8.61 16.27 -7.78
C ASP A 161 8.75 15.43 -6.50
N LEU A 162 7.75 15.48 -5.60
CA LEU A 162 7.74 14.64 -4.40
C LEU A 162 7.58 13.15 -4.71
N GLN A 163 6.73 12.79 -5.67
CA GLN A 163 6.58 11.41 -6.13
C GLN A 163 7.91 10.85 -6.64
N ASN A 164 8.61 11.59 -7.50
CA ASN A 164 9.87 11.14 -8.09
C ASN A 164 10.96 11.01 -7.02
N LYS A 165 11.04 11.96 -6.08
CA LYS A 165 11.94 11.85 -4.93
C LYS A 165 11.68 10.56 -4.14
N LEU A 166 10.42 10.28 -3.81
CA LEU A 166 10.05 9.08 -3.09
C LEU A 166 10.39 7.80 -3.86
N LEU A 167 10.14 7.77 -5.17
CA LEU A 167 10.54 6.64 -6.02
C LEU A 167 12.05 6.41 -5.95
N GLU A 168 12.86 7.46 -6.06
CA GLU A 168 14.33 7.35 -5.94
C GLU A 168 14.76 6.81 -4.57
N ASP A 169 14.11 7.24 -3.49
CA ASP A 169 14.44 6.79 -2.14
C ASP A 169 14.04 5.31 -1.91
N TYR A 170 12.87 4.90 -2.41
CA TYR A 170 12.46 3.50 -2.39
C TYR A 170 13.33 2.61 -3.29
N ASP A 171 13.77 3.10 -4.45
CA ASP A 171 14.70 2.37 -5.34
C ASP A 171 16.06 2.15 -4.65
N LYS A 172 16.59 3.16 -3.94
CA LYS A 172 17.82 3.01 -3.15
C LYS A 172 17.65 1.93 -2.07
N LEU A 173 16.52 1.95 -1.35
CA LEU A 173 16.23 0.96 -0.31
C LEU A 173 16.03 -0.44 -0.88
N ALA A 174 15.35 -0.57 -2.01
CA ALA A 174 15.15 -1.85 -2.69
C ALA A 174 16.48 -2.44 -3.14
N ASN A 175 17.34 -1.61 -3.72
CA ASN A 175 18.69 -2.01 -4.12
C ASN A 175 19.50 -2.48 -2.91
N LYS A 176 19.49 -1.73 -1.80
CA LYS A 176 20.14 -2.11 -0.55
C LYS A 176 19.63 -3.46 -0.04
N TYR A 177 18.31 -3.64 0.05
CA TYR A 177 17.70 -4.89 0.47
C TYR A 177 18.14 -6.05 -0.43
N HIS A 178 18.07 -5.89 -1.76
CA HIS A 178 18.44 -6.94 -2.69
C HIS A 178 19.93 -7.28 -2.68
N SER A 179 20.82 -6.31 -2.47
CA SER A 179 22.26 -6.54 -2.37
C SER A 179 22.67 -7.17 -1.05
N GLU A 180 22.02 -6.81 0.05
CA GLU A 180 22.44 -7.20 1.40
C GLU A 180 21.66 -8.41 1.94
N LYS A 181 20.46 -8.71 1.43
CA LYS A 181 19.55 -9.71 2.03
C LYS A 181 20.22 -11.05 2.34
N ALA A 182 21.10 -11.54 1.46
CA ALA A 182 21.74 -12.85 1.63
C ALA A 182 22.87 -12.87 2.66
N ALA A 183 23.48 -11.71 2.93
CA ALA A 183 24.57 -11.55 3.90
C ALA A 183 24.09 -10.93 5.22
N ASN A 184 22.83 -10.50 5.30
CA ASN A 184 22.27 -9.87 6.48
C ASN A 184 21.94 -10.94 7.54
N GLU A 185 22.69 -10.95 8.64
CA GLU A 185 22.51 -11.88 9.76
C GLU A 185 21.11 -11.80 10.41
N ASN A 186 20.43 -10.65 10.27
CA ASN A 186 19.07 -10.45 10.76
C ASN A 186 18.00 -11.00 9.81
N ASN A 187 18.35 -11.31 8.56
CA ASN A 187 17.41 -11.87 7.61
C ASN A 187 17.28 -13.40 7.79
N SER A 188 16.45 -13.79 8.74
CA SER A 188 16.15 -15.18 9.07
C SER A 188 15.40 -15.96 7.97
N LEU A 189 14.94 -15.28 6.92
CA LEU A 189 14.12 -15.86 5.85
C LEU A 189 14.89 -16.14 4.56
N VAL A 190 16.17 -15.77 4.47
CA VAL A 190 17.02 -16.24 3.36
C VAL A 190 17.31 -17.72 3.60
N LEU A 191 16.52 -18.57 2.93
CA LEU A 191 16.86 -19.97 2.76
C LEU A 191 18.13 -20.04 1.90
N GLY A 192 19.26 -20.28 2.56
CA GLY A 192 20.45 -20.86 1.93
C GLY A 192 20.21 -22.32 1.57
#